data_AF-G3XNP1-F1
#
_entry.id   AF-G3XNP1-F1
#
_cell.length_a   1.000
_cell.length_b   1.000
_cell.length_c   1.000
_cell.angle_alpha   90.00
_cell.angle_beta   90.00
_cell.angle_gamma   90.00
#
_symmetry.space_group_name_H-M   'P 1'
#
loop_
_entity.id
_entity.type
_entity.pdbx_description
1 polymer ?
#
loop_
_entity_poly.entity_id
_entity_poly.type
_entity_poly.pdbx_seq_one_letter_code
_entity_poly.pdbx_strand_id
1 'polypeptide(L)'
;TYCGSEPISSPPLNEDTTVIAKVARFEWEIPRLSQETSIYKQLQDTGLAPRFLGHVHEHGRVIGFILERLKGREAGIKDLPLCQSVLKRLHDIGILHGDVNRYNFIVRGDAVRLIDFERSQQSKGATTLMHAEMESLCEQLLEDTGRGAGFTRSNQQIE
;
A
#
# COMPACT_ATOMS: atom_id res chain seq x y z
N THR A 1 17.83 -32.34 11.05
CA THR A 1 16.43 -32.06 11.45
C THR A 1 16.17 -30.59 11.21
N TYR A 2 15.49 -30.24 10.12
CA TYR A 2 15.22 -28.85 9.75
C TYR A 2 14.02 -28.39 10.59
N CYS A 3 14.25 -27.41 11.46
CA CYS A 3 13.20 -26.81 12.29
C CYS A 3 12.47 -25.79 11.41
N GLY A 4 11.33 -26.19 10.85
CA GLY A 4 10.45 -25.27 10.14
C GLY A 4 9.85 -24.29 11.14
N SER A 5 10.21 -23.02 11.03
CA SER A 5 9.46 -21.93 11.67
C SER A 5 8.07 -21.90 11.04
N GLU A 6 7.03 -22.08 11.84
CA GLU A 6 5.64 -21.88 11.42
C GLU A 6 5.47 -20.48 10.80
N PRO A 7 4.67 -20.34 9.73
CA PRO A 7 4.33 -19.01 9.23
C PRO A 7 3.62 -18.24 10.34
N ILE A 8 4.09 -17.03 10.62
CA ILE A 8 3.48 -16.12 11.59
C ILE A 8 2.06 -15.81 11.10
N SER A 9 1.10 -16.61 11.54
CA SER A 9 -0.32 -16.40 11.24
C SER A 9 -0.73 -15.06 11.83
N SER A 10 -1.22 -14.17 10.99
CA SER A 10 -1.70 -12.87 11.45
C SER A 10 -2.93 -13.09 12.36
N PRO A 11 -3.05 -12.34 13.47
CA PRO A 11 -4.15 -12.52 14.40
C PRO A 11 -5.52 -12.31 13.70
N PRO A 12 -6.56 -13.05 14.12
CA PRO A 12 -7.90 -12.93 13.54
C PRO A 12 -8.44 -11.49 13.71
N LEU A 13 -9.33 -11.09 12.81
CA LEU A 13 -10.03 -9.80 12.91
C LEU A 13 -11.03 -9.88 14.06
N ASN A 14 -11.04 -8.88 14.94
CA ASN A 14 -12.06 -8.72 15.98
C ASN A 14 -13.29 -8.00 15.40
N GLU A 15 -14.46 -8.13 16.04
CA GLU A 15 -15.73 -7.52 15.59
C GLU A 15 -15.64 -5.98 15.40
N ASP A 16 -14.82 -5.29 16.20
CA ASP A 16 -14.64 -3.83 16.10
C ASP A 16 -13.52 -3.39 15.12
N THR A 17 -13.05 -4.30 14.26
CA THR A 17 -11.93 -3.98 13.37
C THR A 17 -12.38 -3.08 12.22
N THR A 18 -11.85 -1.85 12.21
CA THR A 18 -12.02 -0.98 11.05
C THR A 18 -11.22 -1.50 9.85
N VAL A 19 -11.85 -1.52 8.68
CA VAL A 19 -11.25 -1.92 7.41
C VAL A 19 -11.34 -0.79 6.38
N ILE A 20 -10.60 -0.91 5.29
CA ILE A 20 -10.69 -0.01 4.14
C ILE A 20 -11.32 -0.78 2.98
N ALA A 21 -12.42 -0.29 2.44
CA ALA A 21 -13.03 -0.81 1.22
C ALA A 21 -12.73 0.14 0.05
N LYS A 22 -12.14 -0.39 -1.03
CA LYS A 22 -11.98 0.30 -2.31
C LYS A 22 -12.96 -0.31 -3.31
N VAL A 23 -13.83 0.51 -3.89
CA VAL A 23 -14.93 0.05 -4.77
C VAL A 23 -14.96 0.91 -6.04
N ALA A 24 -15.14 0.26 -7.19
CA ALA A 24 -15.36 0.92 -8.46
C ALA A 24 -16.74 1.58 -8.46
N ARG A 25 -16.77 2.87 -8.71
CA ARG A 25 -18.01 3.64 -8.93
C ARG A 25 -18.50 3.44 -10.36
N PHE A 26 -17.56 3.21 -11.28
CA PHE A 26 -17.82 3.03 -12.69
C PHE A 26 -17.09 1.80 -13.24
N GLU A 27 -17.64 1.22 -14.31
CA GLU A 27 -17.09 -0.01 -14.91
C GLU A 27 -15.65 0.13 -15.38
N TRP A 28 -15.27 1.30 -15.91
CA TRP A 28 -13.91 1.57 -16.36
C TRP A 28 -12.87 1.67 -15.23
N GLU A 29 -13.28 1.72 -13.97
CA GLU A 29 -12.37 1.68 -12.80
C GLU A 29 -12.01 0.23 -12.41
N ILE A 30 -12.80 -0.76 -12.83
CA ILE A 30 -12.61 -2.18 -12.48
C ILE A 30 -11.23 -2.71 -12.91
N PRO A 31 -10.71 -2.43 -14.12
CA PRO A 31 -9.39 -2.92 -14.52
C PRO A 31 -8.28 -2.42 -13.59
N ARG A 32 -8.37 -1.17 -13.13
CA ARG A 32 -7.39 -0.57 -12.21
C ARG A 32 -7.44 -1.21 -10.83
N LEU A 33 -8.63 -1.44 -10.28
CA LEU A 33 -8.79 -2.17 -9.01
C LEU A 33 -8.34 -3.63 -9.11
N SER A 34 -8.54 -4.26 -10.26
CA SER A 34 -8.11 -5.64 -10.52
C SER A 34 -6.58 -5.74 -10.55
N GLN A 35 -5.93 -4.77 -11.18
CA GLN A 35 -4.48 -4.62 -11.17
C GLN A 35 -3.96 -4.42 -9.74
N GLU A 36 -4.52 -3.47 -8.99
CA GLU A 36 -4.12 -3.21 -7.60
C GLU A 36 -4.30 -4.47 -6.71
N THR A 37 -5.44 -5.16 -6.86
CA THR A 37 -5.71 -6.42 -6.16
C THR A 37 -4.67 -7.50 -6.46
N SER A 38 -4.18 -7.57 -7.71
CA SER A 38 -3.14 -8.53 -8.11
C SER A 38 -1.81 -8.27 -7.40
N ILE A 39 -1.50 -7.00 -7.10
CA ILE A 39 -0.31 -6.59 -6.37
C ILE A 39 -0.46 -6.96 -4.89
N TYR A 40 -1.59 -6.64 -4.25
CA TYR A 40 -1.82 -7.04 -2.85
C TYR A 40 -1.74 -8.56 -2.64
N LYS A 41 -2.24 -9.36 -3.59
CA LYS A 41 -2.11 -10.83 -3.54
C LYS A 41 -0.66 -11.31 -3.54
N GLN A 42 0.22 -10.64 -4.28
CA GLN A 42 1.65 -10.96 -4.30
C GLN A 42 2.38 -10.49 -3.05
N LEU A 43 1.93 -9.38 -2.48
CA LEU A 43 2.49 -8.81 -1.25
C LEU A 43 1.95 -9.49 0.01
N GLN A 44 1.05 -10.47 -0.14
CA GLN A 44 0.53 -11.23 0.99
C GLN A 44 1.67 -11.87 1.78
N ASP A 45 1.61 -11.72 3.11
CA ASP A 45 2.59 -12.23 4.08
C ASP A 45 4.03 -11.69 3.94
N THR A 46 4.28 -10.70 3.07
CA THR A 46 5.60 -10.03 2.94
C THR A 46 5.85 -8.98 4.03
N GLY A 47 4.77 -8.51 4.68
CA GLY A 47 4.79 -7.38 5.59
C GLY A 47 5.03 -6.01 4.92
N LEU A 48 5.06 -5.94 3.58
CA LEU A 48 5.29 -4.69 2.84
C LEU A 48 4.01 -3.86 2.64
N ALA A 49 2.85 -4.50 2.67
CA ALA A 49 1.55 -3.88 2.37
C ALA A 49 0.49 -4.28 3.41
N PRO A 50 -0.66 -3.57 3.46
CA PRO A 50 -1.83 -4.04 4.16
C PRO A 50 -2.26 -5.44 3.71
N ARG A 51 -2.69 -6.26 4.67
CA ARG A 51 -3.35 -7.53 4.40
C ARG A 51 -4.61 -7.34 3.57
N PHE A 52 -4.70 -8.12 2.49
CA PHE A 52 -5.92 -8.30 1.72
C PHE A 52 -6.92 -9.14 2.51
N LEU A 53 -8.15 -8.65 2.66
CA LEU A 53 -9.18 -9.31 3.48
C LEU A 53 -10.24 -10.02 2.64
N GLY A 54 -10.53 -9.52 1.43
CA GLY A 54 -11.53 -10.12 0.56
C GLY A 54 -11.95 -9.21 -0.58
N HIS A 55 -12.79 -9.75 -1.46
CA HIS A 55 -13.41 -9.00 -2.55
C HIS A 55 -14.76 -8.45 -2.10
N VAL A 56 -15.16 -7.30 -2.65
CA VAL A 56 -16.51 -6.76 -2.55
C VAL A 56 -17.29 -7.20 -3.78
N HIS A 57 -18.46 -7.80 -3.56
CA HIS A 57 -19.34 -8.26 -4.63
C HIS A 57 -20.65 -7.49 -4.65
N GLU A 58 -21.17 -7.22 -5.85
CA GLU A 58 -22.52 -6.72 -6.09
C GLU A 58 -23.14 -7.58 -7.19
N HIS A 59 -24.29 -8.21 -6.90
CA HIS A 59 -24.99 -9.11 -7.83
C HIS A 59 -24.08 -10.18 -8.48
N GLY A 60 -23.12 -10.72 -7.72
CA GLY A 60 -22.18 -11.75 -8.19
C GLY A 60 -20.94 -11.22 -8.91
N ARG A 61 -20.91 -9.94 -9.30
CA ARG A 61 -19.75 -9.26 -9.90
C ARG A 61 -18.82 -8.75 -8.80
N VAL A 62 -17.51 -8.92 -8.98
CA VAL A 62 -16.50 -8.23 -8.14
C VAL A 62 -16.49 -6.75 -8.51
N ILE A 63 -16.78 -5.89 -7.54
CA ILE A 63 -16.77 -4.42 -7.70
C ILE A 63 -15.65 -3.75 -6.92
N GLY A 64 -14.91 -4.49 -6.10
CA GLY A 64 -13.87 -3.91 -5.26
C GLY A 64 -13.21 -4.92 -4.34
N PHE A 65 -12.51 -4.42 -3.32
CA PHE A 65 -11.84 -5.23 -2.32
C PHE A 65 -11.72 -4.53 -0.97
N ILE A 66 -11.39 -5.32 0.04
CA ILE A 66 -11.25 -4.91 1.43
C ILE A 66 -9.81 -5.16 1.88
N LEU A 67 -9.22 -4.18 2.56
CA LEU A 67 -7.90 -4.23 3.18
C LEU A 67 -7.99 -4.03 4.69
N GLU A 68 -6.99 -4.52 5.42
CA GLU A 68 -6.77 -4.08 6.80
C GLU A 68 -6.57 -2.56 6.84
N ARG A 69 -7.09 -1.91 7.89
CA ARG A 69 -6.74 -0.52 8.16
C ARG A 69 -5.41 -0.46 8.88
N LEU A 70 -4.43 0.20 8.27
CA LEU A 70 -3.17 0.50 8.93
C LEU A 70 -3.36 1.57 10.00
N LYS A 71 -2.81 1.33 11.19
CA LYS A 71 -2.57 2.36 12.21
C LYS A 71 -1.17 2.92 11.97
N GLY A 72 -1.03 4.24 11.97
CA GLY A 72 0.26 4.90 11.76
C GLY A 72 0.06 6.33 11.29
N ARG A 73 1.19 7.02 11.09
CA ARG A 73 1.24 8.32 10.41
C ARG A 73 1.83 8.14 9.03
N GLU A 74 1.61 9.12 8.17
CA GLU A 74 2.32 9.25 6.90
C GLU A 74 3.82 9.42 7.16
N ALA A 75 4.64 9.00 6.20
CA ALA A 75 6.08 9.20 6.25
C ALA A 75 6.44 10.69 6.16
N GLY A 76 7.57 11.03 6.74
CA GLY A 76 8.27 12.28 6.48
C GLY A 76 9.73 12.01 6.16
N ILE A 77 10.48 13.08 5.88
CA ILE A 77 11.89 12.96 5.48
C ILE A 77 12.77 12.19 6.49
N LYS A 78 12.44 12.22 7.79
CA LYS A 78 13.16 11.48 8.82
C LYS A 78 13.03 9.95 8.67
N ASP A 79 11.98 9.49 7.98
CA ASP A 79 11.72 8.07 7.74
C ASP A 79 12.37 7.58 6.44
N LEU A 80 13.10 8.44 5.72
CA LEU A 80 13.72 8.12 4.43
C LEU A 80 14.50 6.79 4.44
N PRO A 81 15.36 6.47 5.44
CA PRO A 81 16.07 5.20 5.45
C PRO A 81 15.14 3.98 5.52
N LEU A 82 14.04 4.07 6.29
CA LEU A 82 13.05 3.00 6.40
C LEU A 82 12.23 2.88 5.10
N CYS A 83 11.85 4.01 4.51
CA CYS A 83 11.11 4.03 3.25
C CYS A 83 11.95 3.46 2.10
N GLN A 84 13.24 3.80 2.02
CA GLN A 84 14.19 3.22 1.06
C GLN A 84 14.32 1.71 1.25
N SER A 85 14.42 1.24 2.50
CA SER A 85 14.50 -0.20 2.79
C SER A 85 13.25 -0.95 2.31
N VAL A 86 12.06 -0.43 2.59
CA VAL A 86 10.78 -1.03 2.15
C VAL A 86 10.62 -0.98 0.64
N LEU A 87 10.94 0.16 0.01
CA LEU A 87 10.86 0.31 -1.44
C LEU A 87 11.85 -0.60 -2.16
N LYS A 88 13.07 -0.75 -1.63
CA LYS A 88 14.05 -1.70 -2.16
C LYS A 88 13.52 -3.13 -2.11
N ARG A 89 12.90 -3.55 -0.99
CA ARG A 89 12.30 -4.89 -0.87
C ARG A 89 11.17 -5.10 -1.87
N LEU A 90 10.40 -4.05 -2.20
CA LEU A 90 9.39 -4.09 -3.26
C LEU A 90 10.03 -4.27 -4.65
N HIS A 91 11.12 -3.56 -4.94
CA HIS A 91 11.88 -3.70 -6.18
C HIS A 91 12.54 -5.07 -6.32
N ASP A 92 13.08 -5.61 -5.22
CA ASP A 92 13.74 -6.94 -5.19
C ASP A 92 12.79 -8.07 -5.60
N ILE A 93 11.47 -7.93 -5.39
CA ILE A 93 10.44 -8.88 -5.86
C ILE A 93 9.86 -8.52 -7.24
N GLY A 94 10.39 -7.48 -7.89
CA GLY A 94 10.07 -7.12 -9.28
C GLY A 94 8.84 -6.23 -9.43
N ILE A 95 8.46 -5.48 -8.40
CA ILE A 95 7.30 -4.57 -8.42
C ILE A 95 7.79 -3.12 -8.39
N LEU A 96 7.43 -2.34 -9.40
CA LEU A 96 7.54 -0.88 -9.41
C LEU A 96 6.28 -0.29 -8.77
N HIS A 97 6.39 0.64 -7.81
CA HIS A 97 5.20 1.22 -7.18
C HIS A 97 4.46 2.17 -8.14
N GLY A 98 5.20 3.01 -8.86
CA GLY A 98 4.75 3.96 -9.87
C GLY A 98 4.16 5.26 -9.32
N ASP A 99 4.12 5.44 -7.99
CA ASP A 99 3.50 6.61 -7.33
C ASP A 99 4.00 6.80 -5.90
N VAL A 100 5.31 6.67 -5.68
CA VAL A 100 5.89 6.90 -4.36
C VAL A 100 5.70 8.37 -3.97
N ASN A 101 5.03 8.59 -2.84
CA ASN A 101 4.88 9.88 -2.18
C ASN A 101 4.65 9.64 -0.69
N ARG A 102 4.83 10.67 0.13
CA ARG A 102 4.74 10.55 1.60
C ARG A 102 3.45 9.91 2.13
N TYR A 103 2.32 10.09 1.44
CA TYR A 103 1.01 9.58 1.86
C TYR A 103 0.87 8.08 1.64
N ASN A 104 1.65 7.52 0.71
CA ASN A 104 1.64 6.10 0.37
C ASN A 104 2.55 5.24 1.26
N PHE A 105 3.27 5.86 2.21
CA PHE A 105 4.06 5.16 3.23
C PHE A 105 3.45 5.38 4.61
N ILE A 106 3.00 4.30 5.26
CA ILE A 106 2.44 4.34 6.61
C ILE A 106 3.47 3.84 7.62
N VAL A 107 3.88 4.74 8.51
CA VAL A 107 4.88 4.52 9.55
C VAL A 107 4.21 4.24 10.89
N ARG A 108 4.63 3.15 11.57
CA ARG A 108 4.22 2.82 12.93
C ARG A 108 5.40 2.23 13.70
N GLY A 109 5.96 3.01 14.63
CA GLY A 109 7.24 2.65 15.25
C GLY A 109 8.31 2.54 14.18
N ASP A 110 9.05 1.44 14.18
CA ASP A 110 10.12 1.17 13.19
C ASP A 110 9.62 0.40 11.95
N ALA A 111 8.31 0.19 11.82
CA ALA A 111 7.70 -0.48 10.68
C ALA A 111 7.12 0.52 9.68
N VAL A 112 7.39 0.28 8.39
CA VAL A 112 6.81 1.03 7.28
C VAL A 112 6.09 0.07 6.34
N ARG A 113 4.89 0.43 5.91
CA ARG A 113 4.09 -0.31 4.92
C ARG A 113 3.62 0.62 3.81
N LEU A 114 3.64 0.10 2.59
CA LEU A 114 3.18 0.77 1.38
C LEU A 114 1.69 0.56 1.15
N ILE A 115 1.03 1.57 0.61
CA ILE A 115 -0.37 1.53 0.17
C ILE A 115 -0.50 2.13 -1.22
N ASP A 116 -1.65 1.91 -1.83
CA ASP A 116 -2.05 2.49 -3.12
C ASP A 116 -1.22 2.04 -4.33
N PHE A 117 -1.42 0.78 -4.71
CA PHE A 117 -0.68 0.13 -5.80
C PHE A 117 -1.37 0.26 -7.17
N GLU A 118 -2.27 1.25 -7.34
CA GLU A 118 -3.05 1.41 -8.58
C GLU A 118 -2.14 1.62 -9.81
N ARG A 119 -1.00 2.30 -9.62
CA ARG A 119 0.00 2.59 -10.66
C ARG A 119 1.11 1.55 -10.73
N SER A 120 1.05 0.52 -9.90
CA SER A 120 2.13 -0.44 -9.78
C SER A 120 2.19 -1.42 -10.93
N GLN A 121 3.41 -1.71 -11.34
CA GLN A 121 3.69 -2.57 -12.49
C GLN A 121 4.62 -3.70 -12.07
N GLN A 122 4.29 -4.91 -12.49
CA GLN A 122 5.21 -6.03 -12.40
C GLN A 122 6.19 -5.91 -13.55
N SER A 123 7.45 -5.62 -13.23
CA SER A 123 8.47 -5.55 -14.26
C SER A 123 9.81 -5.98 -13.69
N LYS A 124 10.08 -7.29 -13.81
CA LYS A 124 11.36 -7.91 -13.44
C LYS A 124 12.56 -7.38 -14.23
N GLY A 125 12.35 -6.47 -15.20
CA GLY A 125 13.39 -5.84 -16.01
C GLY A 125 13.36 -4.32 -16.03
N ALA A 126 12.47 -3.65 -15.28
CA ALA A 126 12.40 -2.19 -15.23
C ALA A 126 13.41 -1.58 -14.26
N THR A 127 14.65 -2.06 -14.28
CA THR A 127 15.72 -1.62 -13.36
C THR A 127 15.92 -0.11 -13.41
N THR A 128 15.86 0.49 -14.60
CA THR A 128 16.00 1.95 -14.77
C THR A 128 14.85 2.72 -14.11
N LEU A 129 13.61 2.24 -14.22
CA LEU A 129 12.46 2.91 -13.59
C LEU A 129 12.46 2.74 -12.08
N MET A 130 12.83 1.55 -11.58
CA MET A 130 12.98 1.29 -10.16
C MET A 130 14.10 2.15 -9.54
N HIS A 131 15.21 2.32 -10.26
CA HIS A 131 16.28 3.22 -9.84
C HIS A 131 15.81 4.67 -9.76
N ALA A 132 15.14 5.16 -10.81
CA ALA A 132 14.59 6.52 -10.82
C ALA A 132 13.54 6.73 -9.71
N GLU A 133 12.71 5.72 -9.44
CA GLU A 133 11.75 5.74 -8.33
C GLU A 133 12.47 5.84 -6.97
N MET A 134 13.56 5.08 -6.78
CA MET A 134 14.38 5.15 -5.57
C MET A 134 15.08 6.51 -5.40
N GLU A 135 15.63 7.07 -6.48
CA GLU A 135 16.31 8.37 -6.46
C GLU A 135 15.35 9.53 -6.13
N SER A 136 14.12 9.48 -6.65
CA SER A 136 13.12 10.53 -6.41
C SER A 136 12.51 10.50 -4.99
N LEU A 137 12.68 9.41 -4.24
CA LEU A 137 12.01 9.20 -2.95
C LEU A 137 12.28 10.31 -1.93
N CYS A 138 13.50 10.87 -1.90
CA CYS A 138 13.85 11.97 -0.99
C CYS A 138 12.97 13.20 -1.22
N GLU A 139 12.82 13.61 -2.49
CA GLU A 139 12.00 14.75 -2.89
C GLU A 139 10.51 14.46 -2.63
N GLN A 140 10.06 13.24 -2.94
CA GLN A 140 8.67 12.80 -2.73
C GLN A 140 8.26 12.75 -1.25
N LEU A 141 9.21 12.60 -0.33
CA LEU A 141 8.95 12.70 1.12
C LEU A 141 8.99 14.14 1.66
N LEU A 142 9.66 15.05 0.95
CA LEU A 142 9.73 16.47 1.29
C LEU A 142 8.54 17.26 0.73
N GLU A 143 7.90 16.75 -0.33
CA GLU A 143 6.81 17.44 -1.02
C GLU A 143 5.64 17.74 -0.06
N ASP A 144 5.26 19.03 0.01
CA ASP A 144 4.22 19.59 0.88
C ASP A 144 3.05 20.19 0.08
N THR A 145 3.05 20.04 -1.23
CA THR A 145 2.05 20.56 -2.17
C THR A 145 0.65 19.95 -1.99
N GLY A 146 0.52 18.89 -1.17
CA GLY A 146 -0.72 18.15 -0.95
C GLY A 146 -1.04 17.12 -2.04
N ARG A 147 -0.16 16.94 -3.03
CA ARG A 147 -0.30 15.89 -4.04
C ARG A 147 -0.26 14.51 -3.36
N GLY A 148 -1.33 13.73 -3.53
CA GLY A 148 -1.48 12.41 -2.89
C GLY A 148 -2.23 12.42 -1.55
N ALA A 149 -2.54 13.59 -0.97
CA ALA A 149 -3.21 13.69 0.33
C ALA A 149 -4.70 13.24 0.33
N GLY A 150 -5.28 13.00 -0.85
CA GLY A 150 -6.72 12.74 -0.99
C GLY A 150 -7.58 13.93 -0.55
N PHE A 151 -8.86 13.68 -0.27
CA PHE A 151 -9.74 14.69 0.34
C PHE A 151 -9.45 14.76 1.84
N THR A 152 -8.82 15.85 2.28
CA THR A 152 -8.71 16.18 3.70
C THR A 152 -10.12 16.35 4.27
N ARG A 153 -10.50 15.49 5.22
CA ARG A 153 -11.63 15.81 6.11
C ARG A 153 -11.17 16.97 6.97
N SER A 154 -11.59 18.18 6.64
CA SER A 154 -11.61 19.27 7.60
C SER A 154 -12.48 18.81 8.77
N ASN A 155 -11.85 18.49 9.91
CA ASN A 155 -12.57 18.47 11.17
C ASN A 155 -13.00 19.90 11.45
N GLN A 156 -14.17 20.30 10.94
CA GLN A 156 -14.94 21.33 11.62
C GLN A 156 -15.42 20.68 12.92
N GLN A 157 -14.69 20.97 14.00
CA GLN A 157 -15.28 20.97 15.32
C GLN A 157 -16.47 21.92 15.25
N ILE A 158 -17.67 21.35 15.34
CA ILE A 158 -18.86 22.09 15.70
C ILE A 158 -18.72 22.34 17.20
N GLU A 159 -18.35 23.57 17.56
CA GLU A 159 -18.79 24.17 18.82
C GLU A 159 -20.19 24.76 18.63
#